data_AF-C1BPW9-F1
#
_entry.id   AF-C1BPW9-F1
#
_cell.length_a   1.000
_cell.length_b   1.000
_cell.length_c   1.000
_cell.angle_alpha   90.00
_cell.angle_beta   90.00
_cell.angle_gamma   90.00
#
_symmetry.space_group_name_H-M   'P 1'
#
loop_
_entity.id
_entity.type
_entity.pdbx_description
1 polymer ?
#
loop_
_entity_poly.entity_id
_entity_poly.type
_entity_poly.pdbx_seq_one_letter_code
_entity_poly.pdbx_strand_id
1 'polypeptide(L)'
;MRANRSKMPSVNVYTVDAFTDKPLSGNPAAVILLDSDIGDELKQKLASEINLSETAFVTSQDSKGFRSGSKFFIRWFTPTNEVPLCGHGTLAASFVIFDQMENKNVCRKMVIKITQIFIYFVVLVLLVTIPN
;
A
#
# COMPACT_ATOMS: atom_id res chain seq x y z
N MET A 1 -21.95 -31.11 1.40
CA MET A 1 -20.95 -30.47 0.52
C MET A 1 -20.26 -29.36 1.31
N ARG A 2 -19.04 -29.58 1.83
CA ARG A 2 -18.25 -28.50 2.41
C ARG A 2 -17.63 -27.74 1.25
N ALA A 3 -18.03 -26.49 1.05
CA ALA A 3 -17.39 -25.60 0.09
C ALA A 3 -15.88 -25.61 0.35
N ASN A 4 -15.12 -25.80 -0.72
CA ASN A 4 -13.67 -25.75 -0.72
C ASN A 4 -13.29 -24.30 -0.32
N ARG A 5 -13.14 -24.03 0.98
CA ARG A 5 -12.60 -22.75 1.46
C ARG A 5 -11.15 -22.74 0.99
N SER A 6 -10.88 -22.15 -0.17
CA SER A 6 -9.55 -21.66 -0.51
C SER A 6 -9.08 -20.88 0.71
N LYS A 7 -7.99 -21.34 1.33
CA LYS A 7 -7.45 -20.76 2.56
C LYS A 7 -7.20 -19.29 2.26
N MET A 8 -7.95 -18.38 2.89
CA MET A 8 -7.71 -16.96 2.71
C MET A 8 -6.27 -16.66 3.11
N PRO A 9 -5.51 -15.93 2.29
CA PRO A 9 -4.15 -15.57 2.65
C PRO A 9 -4.19 -14.74 3.93
N SER A 10 -3.29 -15.04 4.87
CA SER A 10 -3.06 -14.18 6.02
C SER A 10 -2.46 -12.87 5.52
N VAL A 11 -3.13 -11.75 5.79
CA VAL A 11 -2.67 -10.42 5.39
C VAL A 11 -2.30 -9.61 6.62
N ASN A 12 -1.17 -8.90 6.55
CA ASN A 12 -0.79 -7.93 7.57
C ASN A 12 -1.41 -6.58 7.21
N VAL A 13 -2.16 -6.01 8.14
CA VAL A 13 -2.78 -4.69 8.00
C VAL A 13 -2.04 -3.71 8.91
N TYR A 14 -1.53 -2.64 8.32
CA TYR A 14 -0.93 -1.52 9.05
C TYR A 14 -1.89 -0.35 9.00
N THR A 15 -2.13 0.29 10.13
CA THR A 15 -2.90 1.55 10.18
C THR A 15 -1.91 2.68 10.45
N VAL A 16 -1.88 3.66 9.56
CA VAL A 16 -0.97 4.80 9.66
C VAL A 16 -1.77 6.08 9.56
N ASP A 17 -1.55 6.95 10.53
CA ASP A 17 -2.07 8.31 10.56
C ASP A 17 -1.15 9.23 9.76
N ALA A 18 -1.57 9.60 8.55
CA ALA A 18 -0.80 10.48 7.68
C ALA A 18 -0.89 11.95 8.13
N PHE A 19 0.15 12.72 7.81
CA PHE A 19 0.28 14.15 8.11
C PHE A 19 0.33 14.49 9.60
N THR A 20 0.73 13.54 10.44
CA THR A 20 0.91 13.78 11.87
C THR A 20 2.05 12.93 12.44
N ASP A 21 2.60 13.39 13.56
CA ASP A 21 3.52 12.68 14.44
C ASP A 21 2.83 12.23 15.75
N LYS A 22 1.54 12.53 15.91
CA LYS A 22 0.74 12.18 17.08
C LYS A 22 -0.23 11.05 16.74
N PRO A 23 -0.35 10.02 17.59
CA PRO A 23 -1.37 8.98 17.42
C PRO A 23 -2.78 9.58 17.39
N LEU A 24 -3.68 8.95 16.62
CA LEU A 24 -5.11 9.30 16.55
C LEU A 24 -5.37 10.72 16.05
N SER A 25 -4.48 11.24 15.21
CA SER A 25 -4.55 12.57 14.59
C SER A 25 -4.33 12.46 13.09
N GLY A 26 -4.57 13.51 12.32
CA GLY A 26 -4.34 13.48 10.87
C GLY A 26 -5.32 12.58 10.12
N ASN A 27 -4.83 11.94 9.05
CA ASN A 27 -5.66 11.15 8.13
C ASN A 27 -5.30 9.67 8.18
N PRO A 28 -6.13 8.80 8.78
CA PRO A 28 -5.85 7.38 8.88
C PRO A 28 -5.96 6.71 7.50
N ALA A 29 -4.97 5.88 7.19
CA ALA A 29 -4.98 4.99 6.03
C ALA A 29 -4.57 3.58 6.45
N ALA A 30 -5.24 2.58 5.88
CA ALA A 30 -4.75 1.21 5.96
C ALA A 30 -3.73 0.93 4.87
N VAL A 31 -2.71 0.14 5.18
CA VAL A 31 -1.72 -0.36 4.23
C VAL A 31 -1.67 -1.86 4.37
N ILE A 32 -1.80 -2.57 3.25
CA ILE A 32 -1.69 -4.02 3.16
C ILE A 32 -0.53 -4.35 2.23
N LEU A 33 0.46 -5.05 2.76
CA LEU A 33 1.57 -5.57 1.98
C LEU A 33 1.25 -6.99 1.52
N LEU A 34 1.35 -7.22 0.22
CA LEU A 34 1.03 -8.48 -0.43
C LEU A 34 2.28 -9.06 -1.10
N ASP A 35 2.61 -10.32 -0.80
CA ASP A 35 3.67 -11.05 -1.50
C ASP A 35 3.32 -11.31 -2.98
N SER A 36 2.02 -11.44 -3.28
CA SER A 36 1.48 -11.61 -4.62
C SER A 36 0.18 -10.83 -4.78
N ASP A 37 -0.04 -10.26 -5.96
CA ASP A 37 -1.28 -9.53 -6.26
C ASP A 37 -2.51 -10.43 -6.10
N ILE A 38 -3.56 -9.90 -5.47
CA ILE A 38 -4.83 -10.60 -5.23
C ILE A 38 -5.92 -10.04 -6.15
N GLY A 39 -7.01 -10.77 -6.38
CA GLY A 39 -8.11 -10.27 -7.22
C GLY A 39 -8.77 -9.00 -6.68
N ASP A 40 -9.29 -8.17 -7.58
CA ASP A 40 -9.89 -6.86 -7.25
C ASP A 40 -11.10 -6.99 -6.34
N GLU A 41 -11.90 -8.04 -6.52
CA GLU A 41 -13.02 -8.37 -5.64
C GLU A 41 -12.55 -8.58 -4.19
N LEU A 42 -11.40 -9.25 -3.99
CA LEU A 42 -10.86 -9.47 -2.66
C LEU A 42 -10.28 -8.19 -2.07
N LYS A 43 -9.59 -7.36 -2.87
CA LYS A 43 -9.14 -6.03 -2.42
C LYS A 43 -10.32 -5.17 -1.97
N GLN A 44 -11.40 -5.15 -2.75
CA GLN A 44 -12.60 -4.39 -2.42
C GLN A 44 -13.26 -4.90 -1.13
N LYS A 45 -13.39 -6.23 -0.96
CA LYS A 45 -13.92 -6.82 0.28
C LYS A 45 -13.06 -6.49 1.49
N LEU A 46 -11.73 -6.56 1.36
CA LEU A 46 -10.81 -6.18 2.45
C LEU A 46 -10.90 -4.69 2.79
N ALA A 47 -10.94 -3.81 1.79
CA ALA A 47 -11.09 -2.38 2.01
C ALA A 47 -12.44 -2.04 2.67
N SER A 48 -13.52 -2.74 2.27
CA SER A 48 -14.83 -2.60 2.89
C SER A 48 -14.85 -3.10 4.35
N GLU A 49 -14.16 -4.19 4.66
CA GLU A 49 -14.07 -4.72 6.03
C GLU A 49 -13.27 -3.78 6.95
N ILE A 50 -12.18 -3.20 6.44
CA ILE A 50 -11.33 -2.26 7.17
C ILE A 50 -12.05 -0.94 7.45
N ASN A 51 -12.89 -0.49 6.50
CA ASN A 51 -13.76 0.67 6.65
C ASN A 51 -13.05 1.98 7.07
N LEU A 52 -11.83 2.19 6.57
CA LEU A 52 -11.15 3.48 6.60
C LEU A 52 -11.38 4.22 5.28
N SER A 53 -11.09 5.52 5.25
CA SER A 53 -11.23 6.36 4.05
C SER A 53 -10.57 5.70 2.82
N GLU A 54 -9.35 5.17 3.00
CA GLU A 54 -8.63 4.45 1.96
C GLU A 54 -7.77 3.32 2.54
N THR A 55 -7.70 2.24 1.76
CA THR A 55 -6.77 1.12 1.95
C THR A 55 -5.82 1.06 0.76
N ALA A 56 -4.52 1.16 1.04
CA ALA A 56 -3.43 1.02 0.08
C ALA A 56 -2.96 -0.44 0.03
N PHE A 57 -3.05 -1.07 -1.15
CA PHE A 57 -2.51 -2.40 -1.39
C PHE A 57 -1.19 -2.28 -2.12
N VAL A 58 -0.13 -2.85 -1.53
CA VAL A 58 1.23 -2.78 -2.08
C VAL A 58 1.74 -4.18 -2.41
N THR A 59 2.38 -4.34 -3.57
CA THR A 59 3.05 -5.58 -3.98
C THR A 59 4.48 -5.28 -4.40
N SER A 60 5.44 -6.11 -3.99
CA SER A 60 6.82 -6.00 -4.49
C SER A 60 6.88 -6.44 -5.96
N GLN A 61 7.45 -5.61 -6.84
CA GLN A 61 7.65 -5.98 -8.24
C GLN A 61 8.89 -6.85 -8.42
N ASP A 62 9.91 -6.63 -7.59
CA ASP A 62 11.08 -7.49 -7.58
C ASP A 62 10.89 -8.66 -6.62
N SER A 63 11.48 -9.80 -6.96
CA SER A 63 11.48 -11.01 -6.12
C SER A 63 12.31 -10.86 -4.84
N LYS A 64 12.70 -9.63 -4.48
CA LYS A 64 13.51 -9.30 -3.29
C LYS A 64 12.64 -8.91 -2.09
N GLY A 65 11.32 -8.80 -2.27
CA GLY A 65 10.35 -8.52 -1.21
C GLY A 65 10.45 -7.10 -0.64
N PHE A 66 9.67 -6.82 0.41
CA PHE A 66 9.52 -5.45 0.93
C PHE A 66 10.76 -4.86 1.63
N ARG A 67 11.68 -5.70 2.14
CA ARG A 67 12.89 -5.26 2.86
C ARG A 67 14.06 -4.92 1.95
N SER A 68 14.12 -5.55 0.77
CA SER A 68 15.25 -5.42 -0.16
C SER A 68 14.81 -5.05 -1.57
N GLY A 69 13.52 -4.85 -1.79
CA GLY A 69 12.97 -4.38 -3.04
C GLY A 69 13.14 -2.88 -3.26
N SER A 70 13.14 -2.50 -4.53
CA SER A 70 13.34 -1.15 -5.03
C SER A 70 12.16 -0.65 -5.85
N LYS A 71 11.26 -1.55 -6.27
CA LYS A 71 10.09 -1.26 -7.09
C LYS A 71 8.84 -1.91 -6.48
N PHE A 72 7.86 -1.08 -6.17
CA PHE A 72 6.60 -1.52 -5.56
C PHE A 72 5.41 -1.10 -6.42
N PHE A 73 4.42 -1.96 -6.60
CA PHE A 73 3.12 -1.58 -7.12
C PHE A 73 2.20 -1.15 -6.00
N ILE A 74 1.44 -0.09 -6.22
CA ILE A 74 0.41 0.38 -5.28
C ILE A 74 -0.92 0.62 -6.00
N ARG A 75 -2.02 0.26 -5.32
CA ARG A 75 -3.41 0.54 -5.68
C ARG A 75 -4.19 0.97 -4.45
N TRP A 76 -5.25 1.75 -4.61
CA TRP A 76 -6.03 2.29 -3.50
C TRP A 76 -7.51 1.99 -3.66
N PHE A 77 -8.13 1.59 -2.56
CA PHE A 77 -9.55 1.28 -2.51
C PHE A 77 -10.17 2.03 -1.34
N THR A 78 -11.28 2.70 -1.60
CA THR A 78 -12.23 3.08 -0.57
C THR A 78 -13.07 1.84 -0.20
N PRO A 79 -13.93 1.92 0.84
CA PRO A 79 -14.85 0.83 1.15
C PRO A 79 -15.77 0.44 -0.02
N THR A 80 -15.99 1.35 -0.98
CA THR A 80 -16.96 1.17 -2.07
C THR A 80 -16.36 0.95 -3.45
N ASN A 81 -15.16 1.48 -3.74
CA ASN A 81 -14.57 1.42 -5.07
C ASN A 81 -13.04 1.62 -5.07
N GLU A 82 -12.38 1.22 -6.16
CA GLU A 82 -11.01 1.64 -6.45
C GLU A 82 -10.95 3.14 -6.76
N VAL A 83 -9.87 3.80 -6.34
CA VAL A 83 -9.56 5.19 -6.69
C VAL A 83 -8.21 5.27 -7.42
N PRO A 84 -8.08 6.17 -8.41
CA PRO A 84 -6.91 6.22 -9.29
C PRO A 84 -5.64 6.73 -8.59
N LEU A 85 -5.79 7.53 -7.54
CA LEU A 85 -4.70 8.09 -6.77
C LEU A 85 -5.18 8.49 -5.36
N CYS A 86 -4.35 8.25 -4.35
CA CYS A 86 -4.59 8.70 -2.97
C CYS A 86 -3.27 9.18 -2.35
N GLY A 87 -3.18 10.47 -2.02
CA GLY A 87 -1.96 11.10 -1.53
C GLY A 87 -1.52 10.59 -0.16
N HIS A 88 -2.41 10.61 0.83
CA HIS A 88 -2.09 10.13 2.18
C HIS A 88 -1.89 8.63 2.25
N GLY A 89 -2.64 7.84 1.49
CA GLY A 89 -2.41 6.40 1.37
C GLY A 89 -1.04 6.07 0.75
N THR A 90 -0.55 6.91 -0.17
CA THR A 90 0.81 6.80 -0.73
C THR A 90 1.88 7.09 0.34
N LEU A 91 1.68 8.13 1.15
CA LEU A 91 2.60 8.48 2.23
C LEU A 91 2.63 7.39 3.31
N ALA A 92 1.45 6.92 3.73
CA ALA A 92 1.31 5.81 4.67
C ALA A 92 2.03 4.55 4.18
N ALA A 93 1.81 4.15 2.92
CA ALA A 93 2.49 3.00 2.34
C ALA A 93 4.01 3.17 2.30
N SER A 94 4.49 4.37 1.95
CA SER A 94 5.92 4.68 1.93
C SER A 94 6.55 4.57 3.32
N PHE A 95 5.86 5.08 4.34
CA PHE A 95 6.28 4.95 5.74
C PHE A 95 6.40 3.48 6.15
N VAL A 96 5.38 2.66 5.87
CA VAL A 96 5.41 1.22 6.20
C VAL A 96 6.58 0.50 5.51
N ILE A 97 6.87 0.79 4.24
CA ILE A 97 7.94 0.09 3.50
C ILE A 97 9.33 0.56 3.91
N PHE A 98 9.54 1.87 4.10
CA PHE A 98 10.89 2.39 4.29
C PHE A 98 11.30 2.51 5.76
N ASP A 99 10.34 2.74 6.65
CA ASP A 99 10.58 2.87 8.08
C ASP A 99 10.30 1.54 8.78
N GLN A 100 9.04 1.07 8.76
CA GLN A 100 8.62 -0.11 9.53
C GLN A 100 9.23 -1.43 9.01
N MET A 101 9.44 -1.56 7.69
CA MET A 101 10.13 -2.71 7.10
C MET A 101 11.65 -2.54 7.03
N GLU A 102 12.19 -1.42 7.52
CA GLU A 102 13.62 -1.08 7.49
C GLU A 102 14.28 -1.28 6.12
N ASN A 103 13.60 -0.90 5.03
CA ASN A 103 14.15 -1.08 3.69
C ASN A 103 15.31 -0.09 3.42
N LYS A 104 16.54 -0.63 3.41
CA LYS A 104 17.80 0.12 3.27
C LYS A 104 18.23 0.38 1.81
N ASN A 105 17.38 0.08 0.81
CA ASN A 105 17.74 0.40 -0.57
C ASN A 105 17.87 1.91 -0.78
N VAL A 106 18.95 2.28 -1.47
CA VAL A 106 19.24 3.68 -1.85
C VAL A 106 18.32 4.13 -2.99
N CYS A 107 18.01 3.25 -3.93
CA CYS A 107 17.08 3.52 -5.02
C CYS A 107 15.67 3.06 -4.63
N ARG A 108 14.88 3.98 -4.06
CA ARG A 108 13.50 3.75 -3.63
C ARG A 108 12.54 4.23 -4.71
N LYS A 109 11.77 3.33 -5.32
CA LYS A 109 10.81 3.69 -6.37
C LYS A 109 9.46 3.04 -6.09
N MET A 110 8.45 3.85 -5.80
CA MET A 110 7.07 3.39 -5.79
C MET A 110 6.46 3.59 -7.18
N VAL A 111 5.98 2.51 -7.78
CA VAL A 111 5.35 2.47 -9.10
C VAL A 111 3.84 2.42 -8.89
N ILE A 112 3.15 3.44 -9.37
CA ILE A 112 1.70 3.50 -9.26
C ILE A 112 1.09 2.73 -10.42
N LYS A 113 0.19 1.79 -10.12
CA LYS A 113 -0.55 1.05 -11.14
C LYS A 113 -1.97 1.62 -11.21
N ILE A 114 -2.20 2.56 -12.12
CA ILE A 114 -3.54 3.09 -12.40
C ILE A 114 -4.21 2.10 -13.36
N THR A 115 -5.33 1.50 -12.94
CA THR A 115 -6.03 0.43 -13.68
C THR A 115 -6.70 0.86 -14.99
N GLN A 116 -6.58 2.12 -15.42
CA GLN A 116 -7.26 2.62 -16.62
C GLN A 116 -6.38 3.39 -17.62
N ILE A 117 -5.18 3.86 -17.29
CA ILE A 117 -4.34 4.57 -18.26
C ILE A 117 -2.86 4.33 -17.95
N PHE A 118 -2.10 3.89 -18.97
CA PHE A 118 -0.64 3.96 -19.00
C PHE A 118 -0.20 5.44 -19.01
N ILE A 119 -0.36 6.15 -17.91
CA ILE A 119 0.35 7.41 -17.71
C ILE A 119 1.55 7.08 -16.84
N TYR A 120 2.74 7.20 -17.43
CA TYR A 120 4.00 7.30 -16.71
C TYR A 120 4.01 8.59 -15.89
N PHE A 121 3.14 8.70 -14.88
CA PHE A 121 3.36 9.65 -13.81
C PHE A 121 4.41 9.02 -12.89
N VAL A 122 5.66 9.41 -13.13
CA VAL A 122 6.71 9.35 -12.11
C VAL A 122 6.21 10.24 -10.98
N VAL A 123 5.48 9.66 -10.04
CA VAL A 123 5.23 10.29 -8.76
C VAL A 123 6.56 10.25 -8.02
N LEU A 124 7.34 11.30 -8.27
CA LEU A 124 8.49 11.71 -7.47
C LEU A 124 7.97 12.15 -6.10
N VAL A 125 7.42 11.22 -5.30
CA VAL A 125 7.09 11.50 -3.91
C VAL A 125 8.37 11.36 -3.10
N LEU A 126 8.91 12.56 -2.86
CA LEU A 126 9.86 12.98 -1.84
C LEU A 126 11.03 12.03 -1.55
N LEU A 127 12.21 12.50 -1.99
CA LEU A 127 13.36 12.62 -1.11
C LEU A 127 12.94 13.31 0.21
N VAL A 128 12.33 12.59 1.14
CA VAL A 128 12.60 12.85 2.54
C VAL A 128 13.88 12.10 2.82
N THR A 129 15.00 12.75 2.55
CA THR A 129 16.19 12.52 3.36
C THR A 129 15.74 12.80 4.79
N ILE A 130 15.44 11.74 5.56
CA ILE A 130 15.46 11.85 7.01
C ILE A 130 16.91 12.22 7.32
N PRO A 131 17.20 13.45 7.78
CA PRO A 131 18.53 13.75 8.28
C PRO A 131 18.72 12.85 9.51
N ASN A 132 19.91 12.23 9.61
CA ASN A 132 20.34 11.56 10.85
C ASN A 132 20.14 12.48 12.06
#